data_AF-A0A3D0Z9B3-F1
#
_entry.id   AF-A0A3D0Z9B3-F1
#
_cell.length_a   1.000
_cell.length_b   1.000
_cell.length_c   1.000
_cell.angle_alpha   90.00
_cell.angle_beta   90.00
_cell.angle_gamma   90.00
#
_symmetry.space_group_name_H-M   'P 1'
#
loop_
_entity.id
_entity.type
_entity.pdbx_description
1 polymer ?
#
loop_
_entity_poly.entity_id
_entity_poly.type
_entity_poly.pdbx_seq_one_letter_code
_entity_poly.pdbx_strand_id
1 'polypeptide(L)' 'MGNYIKIDTISDDDNFFEKGLVNSLFAMQLVSFIEKEFGIVIDNDELDIENFQSINAVTNFIGNKLALK' A
#
# COMPACT_ATOMS: atom_id res chain seq x y z
N MET A 1 -15.31 -17.73 8.36
CA MET A 1 -13.85 -17.89 8.43
C MET A 1 -13.21 -16.69 7.75
N GLY A 2 -12.63 -15.77 8.52
CA GLY A 2 -11.85 -14.66 7.95
C GLY A 2 -10.53 -15.20 7.43
N ASN A 3 -10.29 -15.09 6.13
CA ASN A 3 -9.00 -15.43 5.54
C ASN A 3 -8.00 -14.34 5.93
N TYR A 4 -7.32 -14.53 7.05
CA TYR A 4 -6.10 -13.77 7.35
C TYR A 4 -5.02 -14.32 6.44
N ILE A 5 -4.58 -13.48 5.49
CA ILE A 5 -3.43 -13.75 4.65
C ILE A 5 -2.27 -14.13 5.57
N LYS A 6 -1.68 -15.32 5.40
CA LYS A 6 -0.49 -15.71 6.17
C LYS A 6 0.66 -14.80 5.72
N ILE A 7 1.04 -13.84 6.57
CA ILE A 7 2.14 -12.87 6.36
C ILE A 7 3.53 -13.56 6.46
N ASP A 8 3.58 -14.89 6.66
CA ASP A 8 4.80 -15.62 6.97
C ASP A 8 5.72 -15.89 5.75
N THR A 9 5.43 -15.34 4.56
CA THR A 9 6.22 -15.60 3.33
C THR A 9 6.21 -14.45 2.32
N ILE A 10 6.08 -13.22 2.79
CA ILE A 10 6.07 -12.05 1.92
C ILE A 10 7.21 -11.13 2.34
N SER A 11 8.18 -10.95 1.45
CA SER A 11 9.27 -10.00 1.69
C SER A 11 8.76 -8.57 1.49
N ASP A 12 9.45 -7.59 2.06
CA ASP A 12 9.14 -6.17 1.92
C ASP A 12 9.13 -5.67 0.46
N ASP A 13 9.86 -6.36 -0.43
CA ASP A 13 9.95 -6.08 -1.86
C ASP A 13 8.95 -6.88 -2.72
N ASP A 14 8.32 -7.91 -2.15
CA ASP A 14 7.43 -8.80 -2.91
C ASP A 14 6.17 -8.06 -3.37
N ASN A 15 5.84 -8.24 -4.66
CA ASN A 15 4.64 -7.68 -5.25
C ASN A 15 3.39 -8.44 -4.79
N PHE A 16 2.54 -7.77 -4.01
CA PHE A 16 1.31 -8.33 -3.46
C PHE A 16 0.22 -8.57 -4.50
N PHE A 17 0.20 -7.78 -5.56
CA PHE A 17 -0.76 -7.94 -6.66
C PHE A 17 -0.42 -9.18 -7.49
N GLU A 18 0.86 -9.39 -7.79
CA GLU A 18 1.31 -10.57 -8.53
C GLU A 18 1.07 -11.88 -7.76
N LYS A 19 1.23 -11.85 -6.42
CA LYS A 19 0.88 -12.99 -5.57
C LYS A 19 -0.62 -13.18 -5.37
N GLY A 20 -1.47 -12.27 -5.86
CA GLY A 20 -2.92 -12.29 -5.66
C GLY A 20 -3.34 -12.08 -4.20
N LEU A 21 -2.47 -11.49 -3.38
CA LEU A 21 -2.72 -11.19 -1.97
C LEU A 21 -3.50 -9.88 -1.82
N VAL A 22 -3.31 -8.97 -2.76
CA VAL A 22 -3.93 -7.64 -2.81
C VAL A 22 -4.64 -7.46 -4.15
N ASN A 23 -5.87 -6.93 -4.08
CA ASN A 23 -6.66 -6.53 -5.24
C ASN A 23 -6.85 -5.01 -5.27
N SER A 24 -7.26 -4.45 -6.41
CA SER A 24 -7.50 -3.01 -6.58
C SER A 24 -8.45 -2.41 -5.53
N LEU A 25 -9.44 -3.19 -5.07
CA LEU A 25 -10.32 -2.77 -3.98
C LEU A 25 -9.60 -2.64 -2.64
N PHE A 26 -8.69 -3.57 -2.33
CA PHE A 26 -7.89 -3.53 -1.11
C PHE A 26 -6.90 -2.35 -1.15
N ALA A 27 -6.33 -2.05 -2.32
CA ALA A 27 -5.48 -0.88 -2.51
C ALA A 27 -6.21 0.43 -2.15
N MET A 28 -7.46 0.59 -2.59
CA MET A 28 -8.28 1.76 -2.23
C MET A 28 -8.57 1.84 -0.71
N GLN A 29 -8.76 0.69 -0.05
CA GLN A 29 -8.88 0.66 1.41
C GLN A 29 -7.58 1.04 2.12
N LEU A 30 -6.44 0.56 1.60
CA LEU A 30 -5.11 0.88 2.10
C LEU A 30 -4.80 2.37 1.97
N VAL A 31 -5.10 2.98 0.82
CA VAL A 31 -5.01 4.42 0.58
C VAL A 31 -5.80 5.17 1.63
N SER A 32 -7.09 4.86 1.78
CA SER A 32 -7.95 5.57 2.74
C SER A 32 -7.49 5.37 4.20
N PHE A 33 -6.86 4.23 4.51
CA PHE A 33 -6.23 3.99 5.80
C PHE A 33 -5.01 4.89 6.01
N ILE A 34 -4.10 4.94 5.03
CA ILE A 34 -2.89 5.77 5.08
C ILE A 34 -3.25 7.25 5.18
N GLU A 35 -4.20 7.73 4.38
CA GLU A 35 -4.65 9.13 4.41
C GLU A 35 -5.17 9.52 5.81
N LYS A 36 -5.92 8.63 6.46
CA LYS A 36 -6.44 8.86 7.82
C LYS A 36 -5.36 8.77 8.90
N GLU A 37 -4.48 7.77 8.82
CA GLU A 37 -3.47 7.50 9.85
C GLU A 37 -2.35 8.55 9.82
N PHE A 38 -1.90 8.95 8.62
CA PHE A 38 -0.80 9.90 8.45
C PHE A 38 -1.26 11.33 8.14
N GLY A 39 -2.57 11.54 7.89
CA GLY A 39 -3.11 12.85 7.55
C GLY A 39 -2.52 13.41 6.25
N ILE A 40 -2.29 12.53 5.27
CA ILE A 40 -1.82 12.88 3.92
C ILE A 40 -2.97 12.76 2.92
N VAL A 41 -2.88 13.45 1.80
CA VAL A 41 -3.83 13.34 0.68
C VAL A 41 -3.10 12.67 -0.49
N ILE A 42 -3.69 11.61 -1.02
CA ILE A 42 -3.14 10.85 -2.15
C ILE A 42 -3.91 11.26 -3.40
N ASP A 43 -3.20 11.82 -4.39
CA ASP A 43 -3.81 12.25 -5.65
C ASP A 43 -4.03 11.04 -6.58
N ASN A 44 -4.90 11.19 -7.59
CA ASN A 44 -5.16 10.12 -8.55
C ASN A 44 -3.90 9.76 -9.36
N ASP A 45 -3.02 10.74 -9.62
CA ASP A 45 -1.73 10.49 -10.28
C ASP A 45 -0.78 9.65 -9.40
N GLU A 46 -0.99 9.62 -8.09
CA GLU A 46 -0.19 8.86 -7.14
C GLU A 46 -0.79 7.49 -6.81
N LEU A 47 -2.06 7.27 -7.16
CA LEU A 47 -2.80 6.01 -7.04
C LEU A 47 -2.36 4.98 -8.08
N ASP A 48 -1.05 4.86 -8.27
CA ASP A 48 -0.47 3.90 -9.18
C ASP A 48 -0.13 2.60 -8.46
N ILE A 49 -0.38 1.46 -9.12
CA ILE A 49 -0.06 0.13 -8.57
C ILE A 49 1.42 0.08 -8.20
N GLU A 50 2.29 0.79 -8.92
CA GLU A 50 3.71 0.81 -8.64
C GLU A 50 4.06 1.35 -7.24
N ASN A 51 3.25 2.24 -6.68
CA ASN A 51 3.41 2.81 -5.34
C ASN A 51 2.83 1.91 -4.24
N PHE A 52 1.92 0.99 -4.59
CA PHE A 52 1.23 0.12 -3.63
C PHE A 52 1.55 -1.36 -3.81
N GLN A 53 2.46 -1.71 -4.73
CA GLN A 53 2.75 -3.09 -5.09
C GLN A 53 3.46 -3.87 -3.99
N SER A 54 4.30 -3.22 -3.21
CA SER A 54 5.14 -3.83 -2.17
C SER A 54 5.15 -2.97 -0.90
N ILE A 55 5.54 -3.53 0.25
CA ILE A 55 5.60 -2.80 1.53
C ILE A 55 6.62 -1.66 1.43
N ASN A 56 7.76 -1.91 0.77
CA ASN A 56 8.76 -0.87 0.52
C ASN A 56 8.21 0.27 -0.33
N ALA A 57 7.46 -0.03 -1.39
CA ALA A 57 6.86 0.99 -2.25
C ALA A 57 5.91 1.89 -1.44
N VAL A 58 5.02 1.29 -0.65
CA VAL A 58 4.08 2.01 0.23
C VAL A 58 4.83 2.83 1.27
N THR A 59 5.82 2.25 1.92
CA THR A 59 6.61 2.92 2.96
C THR A 59 7.39 4.10 2.39
N ASN A 60 8.00 3.92 1.21
CA ASN A 60 8.71 4.97 0.51
C ASN A 60 7.75 6.07 0.06
N PHE A 61 6.56 5.73 -0.45
CA PHE A 61 5.54 6.68 -0.83
C PHE A 61 5.09 7.54 0.36
N ILE A 62 4.74 6.91 1.49
CA ILE A 62 4.37 7.59 2.74
C ILE A 62 5.53 8.47 3.23
N GLY A 63 6.76 7.93 3.23
CA GLY A 63 7.95 8.66 3.66
C GLY A 63 8.20 9.92 2.84
N ASN A 64 8.07 9.84 1.51
CA ASN A 64 8.19 11.00 0.63
C ASN A 64 7.10 12.05 0.93
N LYS A 65 5.85 11.61 1.12
CA LYS A 65 4.74 12.51 1.47
C LYS A 65 4.94 13.21 2.81
N LEU A 66 5.46 12.50 3.81
CA LEU A 66 5.74 13.06 5.13
C LEU A 66 6.96 13.98 5.13
N ALA A 67 7.98 13.71 4.31
CA ALA A 67 9.17 14.54 4.18
C ALA A 67 8.93 15.84 3.40
N LEU A 68 7.90 15.87 2.55
CA LEU A 68 7.48 17.06 1.79
C LEU A 68 6.62 18.04 2.62
N LYS A 69 6.36 17.74 3.90
CA LYS A 69 5.54 18.54 4.82
C LYS A 69 6.39 19.40 5.75
#